data_AF-A0A087DP10-F1
#
_entry.id   AF-A0A087DP10-F1
#
_cell.length_a   1.000
_cell.length_b   1.000
_cell.length_c   1.000
_cell.angle_alpha   90.00
_cell.angle_beta   90.00
_cell.angle_gamma   90.00
#
_symmetry.space_group_name_H-M   'P 1'
#
loop_
_entity.id
_entity.type
_entity.pdbx_description
1 polymer ?
#
loop_
_entity_poly.entity_id
_entity_poly.type
_entity_poly.pdbx_seq_one_letter_code
_entity_poly.pdbx_strand_id
1 'polypeptide(L)'
;MVSSADPAVSRRDFAAGETGRGPFIPTNRASNPRAGQWTNAMSHNMIADYKRFLMTDGEGIRCSLYVSGCPFHCEGCYNSSIWDFRAGHEYNDRLEAQIMADLSLPYVQGITFLGGEPLLNTGVLLPLSRKIRERFGRTKDIWCWTGYTWEELMREGESPDKRELLEQIDILVDGRYIKDLHDSLLQFRGSSNQRIIDVPKSLESGQVVLWSKLHDQTRFIPEIYGKDRAAGEGAAS
;
A
#
# COMPACT_ATOMS: atom_id res chain seq x y z
N MET A 1 12.68 -10.81 -21.37
CA MET A 1 11.40 -10.70 -22.08
C MET A 1 10.48 -11.81 -21.60
N VAL A 2 9.66 -11.54 -20.60
CA VAL A 2 8.46 -12.33 -20.29
C VAL A 2 7.36 -11.29 -20.07
N SER A 3 6.86 -10.76 -21.18
CA SER A 3 5.55 -10.13 -21.19
C SER A 3 4.56 -11.26 -21.38
N SER A 4 3.75 -11.53 -20.36
CA SER A 4 2.60 -12.40 -20.50
C SER A 4 1.45 -11.87 -19.64
N ALA A 5 1.07 -10.63 -19.89
CA ALA A 5 -0.33 -10.27 -19.68
C ALA A 5 -1.11 -10.82 -20.88
N ASP A 6 -1.56 -12.06 -20.76
CA ASP A 6 -2.49 -12.66 -21.72
C ASP A 6 -3.82 -11.87 -21.66
N PRO A 7 -4.24 -11.22 -22.77
CA PRO A 7 -5.47 -10.42 -22.80
C PRO A 7 -6.75 -11.24 -22.57
N ALA A 8 -6.67 -12.57 -22.55
CA ALA A 8 -7.78 -13.46 -22.21
C ALA A 8 -8.01 -13.64 -20.69
N VAL A 9 -7.10 -13.19 -19.82
CA VAL A 9 -7.24 -13.36 -18.38
C VAL A 9 -8.17 -12.28 -17.81
N SER A 10 -9.47 -12.52 -17.93
CA SER A 10 -10.47 -11.94 -17.04
C SER A 10 -10.17 -12.43 -15.62
N ARG A 11 -9.40 -11.68 -14.83
CA ARG A 11 -9.17 -11.91 -13.40
C ARG A 11 -10.47 -11.63 -12.63
N ARG A 12 -11.45 -12.51 -12.82
CA ARG A 12 -12.72 -12.53 -12.11
C ARG A 12 -12.57 -13.53 -10.98
N ASP A 13 -12.28 -13.02 -9.80
CA ASP A 13 -12.49 -13.80 -8.58
C ASP A 13 -13.99 -14.01 -8.28
N PHE A 14 -14.91 -13.51 -9.13
CA PHE A 14 -16.36 -13.46 -8.86
C PHE A 14 -17.25 -13.55 -10.12
N ALA A 15 -18.42 -14.19 -9.99
CA ALA A 15 -19.43 -14.33 -11.05
C ALA A 15 -20.17 -13.01 -11.33
N ALA A 16 -20.66 -12.74 -12.55
CA ALA A 16 -21.16 -11.40 -12.95
C ALA A 16 -22.38 -10.82 -12.17
N GLY A 17 -22.95 -11.53 -11.20
CA GLY A 17 -24.13 -11.11 -10.43
C GLY A 17 -23.95 -10.98 -8.90
N GLU A 18 -22.75 -11.18 -8.35
CA GLU A 18 -22.58 -11.11 -6.88
C GLU A 18 -22.61 -9.67 -6.34
N THR A 19 -23.33 -9.46 -5.24
CA THR A 19 -23.45 -8.20 -4.50
C THR A 19 -22.39 -8.07 -3.38
N GLY A 20 -22.24 -6.88 -2.79
CA GLY A 20 -21.36 -6.68 -1.61
C GLY A 20 -19.87 -6.47 -1.91
N ARG A 21 -19.50 -6.11 -3.14
CA ARG A 21 -18.11 -5.95 -3.60
C ARG A 21 -17.45 -4.61 -3.21
N GLY A 22 -18.13 -3.76 -2.45
CA GLY A 22 -17.68 -2.38 -2.27
C GLY A 22 -17.88 -1.52 -3.53
N PRO A 23 -17.30 -0.32 -3.60
CA PRO A 23 -17.45 0.59 -4.73
C PRO A 23 -16.98 -0.08 -6.04
N PHE A 24 -17.64 0.27 -7.15
CA PHE A 24 -17.22 -0.20 -8.46
C PHE A 24 -15.81 0.31 -8.76
N ILE A 25 -14.89 -0.61 -9.04
CA ILE A 25 -13.54 -0.28 -9.47
C ILE A 25 -13.56 -0.17 -10.99
N PRO A 26 -13.03 0.92 -11.58
CA PRO A 26 -13.16 1.19 -13.01
C PRO A 26 -12.28 0.28 -13.89
N THR A 27 -11.87 -0.88 -13.40
CA THR A 27 -11.15 -1.90 -14.16
C THR A 27 -11.64 -3.31 -13.79
N ASN A 28 -11.79 -4.16 -14.79
CA ASN A 28 -12.07 -5.60 -14.63
C ASN A 28 -10.78 -6.44 -14.50
N ARG A 29 -9.62 -5.80 -14.41
CA ARG A 29 -8.29 -6.42 -14.41
C ARG A 29 -7.65 -6.51 -13.03
N ALA A 30 -8.37 -6.08 -12.00
CA ALA A 30 -7.96 -6.23 -10.60
C ALA A 30 -9.06 -6.94 -9.81
N SER A 31 -8.67 -7.78 -8.86
CA SER A 31 -9.59 -8.53 -8.01
C SER A 31 -10.33 -7.63 -7.03
N ASN A 32 -11.57 -7.98 -6.65
CA ASN A 32 -12.38 -7.16 -5.74
C ASN A 32 -13.12 -7.94 -4.64
N PRO A 33 -12.59 -8.00 -3.41
CA PRO A 33 -13.11 -8.88 -2.38
C PRO A 33 -14.40 -8.36 -1.72
N ARG A 34 -15.26 -9.29 -1.33
CA ARG A 34 -16.31 -9.03 -0.35
C ARG A 34 -15.72 -8.73 1.02
N ALA A 35 -16.50 -8.10 1.88
CA ALA A 35 -16.09 -7.85 3.26
C ALA A 35 -15.69 -9.15 3.95
N GLY A 36 -14.50 -9.19 4.55
CA GLY A 36 -14.00 -10.34 5.30
C GLY A 36 -13.60 -11.55 4.46
N GLN A 37 -13.67 -11.47 3.13
CA GLN A 37 -13.31 -12.59 2.25
C GLN A 37 -11.82 -12.92 2.30
N TRP A 38 -10.98 -11.89 2.29
CA TRP A 38 -9.54 -12.04 2.45
C TRP A 38 -9.18 -11.60 3.85
N THR A 39 -8.46 -12.44 4.57
CA THR A 39 -8.04 -12.18 5.94
C THR A 39 -6.55 -12.46 6.06
N ASN A 40 -5.99 -12.16 7.23
CA ASN A 40 -4.59 -12.47 7.51
C ASN A 40 -4.24 -13.95 7.49
N ALA A 41 -5.22 -14.86 7.41
CA ALA A 41 -5.00 -16.29 7.18
C ALA A 41 -4.29 -16.59 5.85
N MET A 42 -4.29 -15.65 4.91
CA MET A 42 -3.55 -15.76 3.65
C MET A 42 -2.05 -15.48 3.82
N SER A 43 -1.67 -14.74 4.87
CA SER A 43 -0.27 -14.37 5.10
C SER A 43 0.55 -15.52 5.66
N HIS A 44 1.82 -15.57 5.24
CA HIS A 44 2.85 -16.46 5.77
C HIS A 44 3.90 -15.72 6.61
N ASN A 45 3.61 -14.49 7.06
CA ASN A 45 4.55 -13.63 7.80
C ASN A 45 5.89 -13.41 7.07
N MET A 46 5.82 -13.33 5.74
CA MET A 46 6.96 -13.14 4.86
C MET A 46 7.11 -11.66 4.48
N ILE A 47 8.36 -11.21 4.43
CA ILE A 47 8.77 -9.87 4.06
C ILE A 47 9.57 -9.97 2.76
N ALA A 48 9.13 -9.24 1.75
CA ALA A 48 9.81 -9.15 0.49
C ALA A 48 11.13 -8.39 0.60
N ASP A 49 11.10 -7.25 1.30
CA ASP A 49 12.27 -6.39 1.47
C ASP A 49 12.10 -5.41 2.65
N TYR A 50 13.22 -4.92 3.16
CA TYR A 50 13.26 -3.82 4.12
C TYR A 50 14.28 -2.78 3.66
N LYS A 51 13.80 -1.56 3.43
CA LYS A 51 14.62 -0.46 2.93
C LYS A 51 14.73 0.65 3.96
N ARG A 52 15.96 1.13 4.14
CA ARG A 52 16.29 2.19 5.09
C ARG A 52 16.42 3.52 4.36
N PHE A 53 15.91 4.57 4.97
CA PHE A 53 16.13 5.97 4.58
C PHE A 53 15.65 6.33 3.17
N LEU A 54 14.42 5.92 2.83
CA LEU A 54 13.76 6.29 1.60
C LEU A 54 12.96 7.59 1.75
N MET A 55 12.85 8.34 0.64
CA MET A 55 12.05 9.57 0.56
C MET A 55 10.91 9.46 -0.48
N THR A 56 10.81 8.32 -1.15
CA THR A 56 9.79 8.05 -2.20
C THR A 56 8.51 7.45 -1.63
N ASP A 57 8.60 6.80 -0.47
CA ASP A 57 7.51 6.00 0.10
C ASP A 57 6.74 6.80 1.17
N GLY A 58 6.60 8.11 0.97
CA GLY A 58 5.90 9.04 1.86
C GLY A 58 6.74 10.25 2.26
N GLU A 59 6.17 11.13 3.08
CA GLU A 59 6.85 12.34 3.53
C GLU A 59 8.05 12.05 4.45
N GLY A 60 9.15 12.77 4.24
CA GLY A 60 10.35 12.72 5.09
C GLY A 60 11.28 11.56 4.78
N ILE A 61 12.29 11.35 5.63
CA ILE A 61 13.16 10.17 5.56
C ILE A 61 12.47 9.03 6.30
N ARG A 62 12.24 7.91 5.62
CA ARG A 62 11.41 6.80 6.12
C ARG A 62 12.14 5.48 6.07
N CYS A 63 11.74 4.58 6.95
CA CYS A 63 11.97 3.16 6.76
C CYS A 63 10.78 2.57 5.98
N SER A 64 11.01 1.60 5.12
CA SER A 64 9.96 1.01 4.29
C SER A 64 9.99 -0.51 4.40
N LEU A 65 8.89 -1.10 4.85
CA LEU A 65 8.74 -2.54 5.04
C LEU A 65 7.81 -3.08 3.93
N TYR A 66 8.40 -3.81 2.99
CA TYR A 66 7.70 -4.42 1.88
C TYR A 66 7.24 -5.81 2.30
N VAL A 67 5.95 -5.97 2.59
CA VAL A 67 5.35 -7.28 2.92
C VAL A 67 5.11 -8.10 1.67
N SER A 68 5.02 -9.43 1.81
CA SER A 68 4.74 -10.33 0.69
C SER A 68 3.25 -10.69 0.60
N GLY A 69 2.80 -11.00 -0.62
CA GLY A 69 1.46 -11.47 -0.90
C GLY A 69 0.48 -10.35 -1.26
N CYS A 70 -0.14 -10.43 -2.43
CA CYS A 70 -1.16 -9.47 -2.85
C CYS A 70 -2.15 -10.12 -3.84
N PRO A 71 -3.39 -10.41 -3.41
CA PRO A 71 -4.39 -11.01 -4.29
C PRO A 71 -5.05 -10.01 -5.25
N PHE A 72 -4.76 -8.71 -5.15
CA PHE A 72 -5.37 -7.69 -6.02
C PHE A 72 -4.92 -7.80 -7.47
N HIS A 73 -3.67 -8.23 -7.70
CA HIS A 73 -3.20 -8.59 -9.03
C HIS A 73 -3.39 -7.49 -10.09
N CYS A 74 -3.19 -6.22 -9.71
CA CYS A 74 -3.40 -5.06 -10.59
C CYS A 74 -2.57 -5.17 -11.88
N GLU A 75 -3.15 -4.79 -13.02
CA GLU A 75 -2.41 -4.72 -14.28
C GLU A 75 -1.26 -3.71 -14.18
N GLY A 76 -0.05 -4.12 -14.57
CA GLY A 76 1.13 -3.25 -14.50
C GLY A 76 1.59 -2.95 -13.08
N CYS A 77 1.23 -3.78 -12.09
CA CYS A 77 1.70 -3.62 -10.72
C CYS A 77 3.23 -3.65 -10.66
N TYR A 78 3.84 -2.59 -10.12
CA TYR A 78 5.29 -2.48 -9.93
C TYR A 78 5.86 -3.61 -9.06
N ASN A 79 5.07 -4.09 -8.09
CA ASN A 79 5.45 -5.12 -7.13
C ASN A 79 4.90 -6.52 -7.50
N SER A 80 4.70 -6.80 -8.79
CA SER A 80 4.12 -8.09 -9.21
C SER A 80 4.96 -9.31 -8.83
N SER A 81 6.27 -9.14 -8.62
CA SER A 81 7.17 -10.20 -8.17
C SER A 81 6.90 -10.70 -6.75
N ILE A 82 6.13 -9.94 -5.95
CA ILE A 82 5.83 -10.26 -4.55
C ILE A 82 4.33 -10.49 -4.31
N TRP A 83 3.58 -10.84 -5.36
CA TRP A 83 2.19 -11.30 -5.25
C TRP A 83 2.06 -12.62 -4.50
N ASP A 84 3.10 -13.46 -4.51
CA ASP A 84 3.17 -14.69 -3.73
C ASP A 84 3.40 -14.35 -2.25
N PHE A 85 2.52 -14.87 -1.38
CA PHE A 85 2.66 -14.75 0.08
C PHE A 85 3.91 -15.42 0.64
N ARG A 86 4.61 -16.24 -0.15
CA ARG A 86 5.87 -16.89 0.20
C ARG A 86 7.12 -16.20 -0.33
N ALA A 87 6.97 -15.08 -1.06
CA ALA A 87 8.11 -14.33 -1.57
C ALA A 87 8.95 -13.73 -0.43
N GLY A 88 10.26 -13.57 -0.65
CA GLY A 88 11.16 -12.92 0.30
C GLY A 88 11.64 -13.85 1.43
N HIS A 89 11.65 -13.36 2.66
CA HIS A 89 12.14 -14.07 3.84
C HIS A 89 11.21 -13.87 5.04
N GLU A 90 11.34 -14.74 6.04
CA GLU A 90 10.52 -14.65 7.26
C GLU A 90 10.79 -13.34 8.03
N TYR A 91 9.72 -12.74 8.55
CA TYR A 91 9.84 -11.71 9.59
C TYR A 91 10.37 -12.34 10.87
N ASN A 92 11.36 -11.69 11.50
CA ASN A 92 12.01 -12.21 12.70
C ASN A 92 12.49 -11.09 13.62
N ASP A 93 12.85 -11.46 14.85
CA ASP A 93 13.28 -10.54 15.90
C ASP A 93 14.49 -9.68 15.50
N ARG A 94 15.40 -10.21 14.67
CA ARG A 94 16.56 -9.45 14.19
C ARG A 94 16.13 -8.32 13.27
N LEU A 95 15.23 -8.58 12.32
CA LEU A 95 14.69 -7.54 11.45
C LEU A 95 13.91 -6.51 12.26
N GLU A 96 13.08 -6.94 13.20
CA GLU A 96 12.33 -6.03 14.06
C GLU A 96 13.27 -5.12 14.86
N ALA A 97 14.29 -5.69 15.49
CA ALA A 97 15.29 -4.92 16.23
C ALA A 97 15.99 -3.88 15.33
N GLN A 98 16.29 -4.25 14.09
CA GLN A 98 16.84 -3.33 13.10
C GLN A 98 15.87 -2.18 12.76
N ILE A 99 14.59 -2.50 12.50
CA ILE A 99 13.54 -1.49 12.25
C ILE A 99 13.45 -0.52 13.42
N MET A 100 13.38 -1.03 14.65
CA MET A 100 13.24 -0.20 15.85
C MET A 100 14.49 0.65 16.13
N ALA A 101 15.68 0.14 15.81
CA ALA A 101 16.92 0.91 15.89
C ALA A 101 16.94 2.04 14.85
N ASP A 102 16.59 1.76 13.61
CA ASP A 102 16.55 2.76 12.54
C ASP A 102 15.51 3.85 12.82
N LEU A 103 14.32 3.47 13.28
CA LEU A 103 13.28 4.44 13.65
C LEU A 103 13.69 5.34 14.81
N SER A 104 14.60 4.89 15.69
CA SER A 104 15.06 5.71 16.82
C SER A 104 15.94 6.90 16.38
N LEU A 105 16.43 6.90 15.14
CA LEU A 105 17.25 7.98 14.62
C LEU A 105 16.41 9.28 14.49
N PRO A 106 16.94 10.43 14.93
CA PRO A 106 16.15 11.66 15.03
C PRO A 106 15.70 12.20 13.67
N TYR A 107 16.46 11.94 12.60
CA TYR A 107 16.14 12.38 11.24
C TYR A 107 15.17 11.45 10.50
N VAL A 108 14.85 10.28 11.05
CA VAL A 108 13.86 9.37 10.45
C VAL A 108 12.48 9.79 10.91
N GLN A 109 11.63 10.21 9.98
CA GLN A 109 10.27 10.67 10.29
C GLN A 109 9.36 9.50 10.70
N GLY A 110 9.49 8.34 10.07
CA GLY A 110 8.61 7.22 10.36
C GLY A 110 8.82 5.99 9.49
N ILE A 111 7.81 5.14 9.44
CA ILE A 111 7.81 3.90 8.66
C ILE A 111 6.67 3.87 7.64
N THR A 112 6.88 3.18 6.52
CA THR A 112 5.85 2.89 5.53
C THR A 112 5.66 1.39 5.40
N PHE A 113 4.41 0.94 5.50
CA PHE A 113 3.99 -0.42 5.16
C PHE A 113 3.49 -0.46 3.72
N LEU A 114 4.11 -1.27 2.88
CA LEU A 114 3.79 -1.38 1.45
C LEU A 114 4.25 -2.73 0.89
N GLY A 115 4.35 -2.85 -0.44
CA GLY A 115 4.85 -4.04 -1.11
C GLY A 115 3.72 -4.83 -1.75
N GLY A 116 3.36 -5.96 -1.14
CA GLY A 116 2.17 -6.73 -1.42
C GLY A 116 0.91 -6.03 -0.89
N GLU A 117 0.17 -6.70 0.00
CA GLU A 117 -0.99 -6.12 0.69
C GLU A 117 -0.77 -6.08 2.21
N PRO A 118 -0.40 -4.91 2.77
CA PRO A 118 -0.24 -4.71 4.22
C PRO A 118 -1.46 -5.11 5.05
N LEU A 119 -2.68 -4.87 4.56
CA LEU A 119 -3.90 -5.16 5.31
C LEU A 119 -4.23 -6.67 5.35
N LEU A 120 -3.44 -7.51 4.68
CA LEU A 120 -3.46 -8.97 4.84
C LEU A 120 -2.27 -9.50 5.66
N ASN A 121 -1.31 -8.64 6.02
CA ASN A 121 -0.13 -8.99 6.79
C ASN A 121 -0.20 -8.48 8.24
N THR A 122 -1.41 -8.35 8.79
CA THR A 122 -1.66 -7.83 10.15
C THR A 122 -0.97 -8.66 11.24
N GLY A 123 -0.74 -9.96 11.01
CA GLY A 123 0.00 -10.83 11.93
C GLY A 123 1.42 -10.35 12.23
N VAL A 124 2.06 -9.65 11.29
CA VAL A 124 3.37 -9.00 11.48
C VAL A 124 3.18 -7.53 11.86
N LEU A 125 2.32 -6.82 11.13
CA LEU A 125 2.28 -5.36 11.20
C LEU A 125 1.61 -4.83 12.47
N LEU A 126 0.63 -5.52 13.06
CA LEU A 126 0.00 -5.10 14.32
C LEU A 126 0.97 -5.15 15.50
N PRO A 127 1.68 -6.27 15.76
CA PRO A 127 2.70 -6.30 16.81
C PRO A 127 3.77 -5.22 16.62
N LEU A 128 4.26 -5.03 15.40
CA LEU A 128 5.26 -4.00 15.08
C LEU A 128 4.71 -2.59 15.32
N SER A 129 3.52 -2.27 14.82
CA SER A 129 2.93 -0.94 14.98
C SER A 129 2.66 -0.61 16.45
N ARG A 130 2.20 -1.59 17.24
CA ARG A 130 2.01 -1.41 18.69
C ARG A 130 3.34 -1.11 19.40
N LYS A 131 4.43 -1.83 19.07
CA LYS A 131 5.78 -1.54 19.61
C LYS A 131 6.30 -0.15 19.20
N ILE A 132 6.02 0.28 17.97
CA ILE A 132 6.34 1.64 17.50
C ILE A 132 5.58 2.68 18.31
N ARG A 133 4.26 2.48 18.53
CA ARG A 133 3.44 3.38 19.35
C ARG A 133 3.89 3.41 20.81
N GLU A 134 4.23 2.27 21.38
CA GLU A 134 4.72 2.17 22.75
C GLU A 134 6.03 2.95 22.93
N ARG A 135 7.00 2.78 22.01
CA ARG A 135 8.32 3.40 22.14
C ARG A 135 8.37 4.86 21.71
N PHE A 136 7.62 5.23 20.68
CA PHE A 136 7.75 6.54 20.02
C PHE A 136 6.44 7.35 20.02
N GLY A 137 5.34 6.79 20.51
CA GLY A 137 4.03 7.43 20.40
C GLY A 137 3.66 7.72 18.94
N ARG A 138 3.19 8.95 18.70
CA ARG A 138 2.87 9.48 17.36
C ARG A 138 3.99 10.34 16.78
N THR A 139 5.18 10.37 17.42
CA THR A 139 6.34 11.15 16.91
C THR A 139 6.97 10.50 15.68
N LYS A 140 6.78 9.19 15.50
CA LYS A 140 7.11 8.45 14.28
C LYS A 140 5.80 8.10 13.57
N ASP A 141 5.58 8.68 12.40
CA ASP A 141 4.35 8.44 11.66
C ASP A 141 4.39 7.08 10.94
N ILE A 142 3.21 6.48 10.77
CA ILE A 142 3.04 5.22 10.06
C ILE A 142 2.23 5.51 8.80
N TRP A 143 2.85 5.29 7.64
CA TRP A 143 2.17 5.32 6.35
C TRP A 143 1.84 3.89 5.92
N CYS A 144 0.78 3.72 5.15
CA CYS A 144 0.39 2.41 4.62
C CYS A 144 -0.19 2.55 3.21
N TRP A 145 0.31 1.76 2.26
CA TRP A 145 -0.32 1.59 0.95
C TRP A 145 -1.18 0.35 0.97
N THR A 146 -2.36 0.43 0.37
CA THR A 146 -3.26 -0.72 0.26
C THR A 146 -4.03 -0.68 -1.04
N GLY A 147 -4.34 -1.86 -1.60
CA GLY A 147 -5.28 -1.97 -2.70
C GLY A 147 -6.72 -1.74 -2.26
N TYR A 148 -7.04 -1.87 -0.97
CA TYR A 148 -8.36 -1.56 -0.44
C TYR A 148 -8.65 -0.06 -0.49
N THR A 149 -9.90 0.30 -0.72
CA THR A 149 -10.42 1.63 -0.46
C THR A 149 -10.82 1.77 1.00
N TRP A 150 -10.82 3.00 1.52
CA TRP A 150 -11.36 3.32 2.84
C TRP A 150 -12.76 2.74 3.04
N GLU A 151 -13.63 2.88 2.04
CA GLU A 151 -15.00 2.38 2.10
C GLU A 151 -15.02 0.86 2.22
N GLU A 152 -14.13 0.13 1.54
CA GLU A 152 -14.01 -1.33 1.69
C GLU A 152 -13.56 -1.73 3.10
N LEU A 153 -12.60 -1.01 3.68
CA LEU A 153 -12.08 -1.24 5.03
C LEU A 153 -13.10 -0.96 6.13
N MET A 154 -14.08 -0.08 5.86
CA MET A 154 -15.13 0.31 6.80
C MET A 154 -16.43 -0.51 6.68
N ARG A 155 -16.51 -1.47 5.76
CA ARG A 155 -17.72 -2.29 5.57
C ARG A 155 -18.02 -3.15 6.79
N GLU A 156 -19.31 -3.33 7.04
CA GLU A 156 -19.77 -4.38 7.95
C GLU A 156 -19.30 -5.76 7.46
N GLY A 157 -18.81 -6.58 8.39
CA GLY A 157 -18.26 -7.91 8.10
C GLY A 157 -16.81 -7.92 7.62
N GLU A 158 -16.15 -6.77 7.50
CA GLU A 158 -14.71 -6.72 7.24
C GLU A 158 -13.91 -7.20 8.46
N SER A 159 -12.72 -7.74 8.22
CA SER A 159 -11.98 -8.41 9.30
C SER A 159 -11.48 -7.41 10.36
N PRO A 160 -11.70 -7.67 11.68
CA PRO A 160 -11.39 -6.70 12.73
C PRO A 160 -9.92 -6.29 12.83
N ASP A 161 -9.01 -7.18 12.44
CA ASP A 161 -7.57 -6.95 12.43
C ASP A 161 -7.16 -5.84 11.44
N LYS A 162 -7.86 -5.70 10.31
CA LYS A 162 -7.66 -4.59 9.37
C LYS A 162 -8.02 -3.26 10.00
N ARG A 163 -9.17 -3.22 10.69
CA ARG A 163 -9.63 -2.03 11.41
C ARG A 163 -8.65 -1.65 12.51
N GLU A 164 -8.16 -2.63 13.26
CA GLU A 164 -7.16 -2.39 14.29
C GLU A 164 -5.86 -1.82 13.70
N LEU A 165 -5.37 -2.39 12.58
CA LEU A 165 -4.14 -1.89 11.95
C LEU A 165 -4.36 -0.47 11.42
N LEU A 166 -5.53 -0.19 10.84
CA LEU A 166 -5.90 1.14 10.36
C LEU A 166 -5.84 2.18 11.48
N GLU A 167 -6.28 1.86 12.70
CA GLU A 167 -6.20 2.77 13.86
C GLU A 167 -4.75 3.07 14.30
N GLN A 168 -3.81 2.20 13.93
CA GLN A 168 -2.38 2.44 14.13
C GLN A 168 -1.74 3.26 13.02
N ILE A 169 -2.38 3.46 11.88
CA ILE A 169 -1.85 4.20 10.73
C ILE A 169 -2.16 5.70 10.89
N ASP A 170 -1.24 6.56 10.43
CA ASP A 170 -1.46 8.00 10.35
C ASP A 170 -1.90 8.42 8.94
N ILE A 171 -1.23 7.89 7.91
CA ILE A 171 -1.52 8.20 6.51
C ILE A 171 -1.76 6.93 5.70
N LEU A 172 -2.91 6.86 5.01
CA LEU A 172 -3.26 5.73 4.14
C LEU A 172 -3.25 6.18 2.69
N VAL A 173 -2.50 5.48 1.84
CA VAL A 173 -2.65 5.58 0.38
C VAL A 173 -3.53 4.42 -0.06
N ASP A 174 -4.77 4.75 -0.40
CA ASP A 174 -5.81 3.76 -0.63
C ASP A 174 -6.13 3.54 -2.10
N GLY A 175 -6.73 2.39 -2.39
CA GLY A 175 -7.19 2.02 -3.72
C GLY A 175 -6.14 1.31 -4.57
N ARG A 176 -6.66 0.46 -5.46
CA ARG A 176 -5.85 -0.32 -6.40
C ARG A 176 -5.17 0.59 -7.40
N TYR A 177 -4.00 0.17 -7.86
CA TYR A 177 -3.36 0.77 -9.02
C TYR A 177 -4.20 0.50 -10.28
N ILE A 178 -4.44 1.55 -11.07
CA ILE A 178 -5.17 1.50 -12.33
C ILE A 178 -4.28 2.06 -13.43
N LYS A 179 -3.80 1.19 -14.32
CA LYS A 179 -2.87 1.54 -15.41
C LYS A 179 -3.37 2.69 -16.28
N ASP A 180 -4.65 2.71 -16.63
CA ASP A 180 -5.23 3.77 -17.48
C ASP A 180 -5.32 5.12 -16.77
N LEU A 181 -5.19 5.13 -15.44
CA LEU A 181 -5.16 6.32 -14.61
C LEU A 181 -3.73 6.62 -14.10
N HIS A 182 -2.73 5.95 -14.65
CA HIS A 182 -1.33 6.16 -14.29
C HIS A 182 -0.91 7.59 -14.59
N ASP A 183 -0.30 8.23 -13.60
CA ASP A 183 0.29 9.55 -13.76
C ASP A 183 1.49 9.67 -12.82
N SER A 184 2.68 9.77 -13.40
CA SER A 184 3.93 9.86 -12.64
C SER A 184 4.16 11.24 -12.02
N LEU A 185 3.32 12.25 -12.29
CA LEU A 185 3.36 13.57 -11.65
C LEU A 185 2.67 13.59 -10.28
N LEU A 186 1.93 12.53 -9.96
CA LEU A 186 1.21 12.40 -8.70
C LEU A 186 2.18 12.21 -7.53
N GLN A 187 1.90 12.91 -6.45
CA GLN A 187 2.66 12.76 -5.22
C GLN A 187 2.35 11.38 -4.61
N PHE A 188 3.40 10.59 -4.39
CA PHE A 188 3.38 9.31 -3.64
C PHE A 188 2.38 8.25 -4.14
N ARG A 189 1.79 8.37 -5.33
CA ARG A 189 0.84 7.36 -5.83
C ARG A 189 0.97 7.15 -7.31
N GLY A 190 0.61 5.94 -7.74
CA GLY A 190 0.83 5.50 -9.10
C GLY A 190 -0.32 5.87 -10.04
N SER A 191 -1.54 6.01 -9.51
CA SER A 191 -2.72 6.33 -10.31
C SER A 191 -3.68 7.31 -9.64
N SER A 192 -4.38 8.11 -10.45
CA SER A 192 -5.18 9.26 -9.99
C SER A 192 -6.43 8.89 -9.17
N ASN A 193 -6.87 7.63 -9.20
CA ASN A 193 -7.93 7.12 -8.33
C ASN A 193 -7.48 6.91 -6.88
N GLN A 194 -6.18 6.79 -6.62
CA GLN A 194 -5.66 6.56 -5.29
C GLN A 194 -5.74 7.86 -4.47
N ARG A 195 -6.12 7.76 -3.20
CA ARG A 195 -6.21 8.92 -2.30
C ARG A 195 -5.18 8.80 -1.21
N ILE A 196 -4.63 9.94 -0.77
CA ILE A 196 -3.79 10.02 0.42
C ILE A 196 -4.67 10.56 1.56
N ILE A 197 -4.95 9.71 2.54
CA ILE A 197 -5.96 9.94 3.58
C ILE A 197 -5.25 10.17 4.92
N ASP A 198 -5.68 11.21 5.64
CA ASP A 198 -5.34 11.45 7.04
C ASP A 198 -6.25 10.56 7.91
N VAL A 199 -5.71 9.44 8.39
CA VAL A 199 -6.50 8.40 9.06
C VAL A 199 -7.08 8.89 10.39
N PRO A 200 -6.32 9.53 11.30
CA PRO A 200 -6.87 10.03 12.55
C PRO A 200 -8.05 11.00 12.34
N LYS A 201 -7.91 11.99 11.44
CA LYS A 201 -9.01 12.93 11.15
C LYS A 201 -10.20 12.25 10.50
N SER A 202 -9.94 11.24 9.66
CA SER A 202 -11.02 10.51 9.00
C SER A 202 -11.81 9.63 9.98
N LEU A 203 -11.13 9.03 10.96
CA LEU A 203 -11.76 8.29 12.04
C LEU A 203 -12.56 9.21 12.98
N GLU A 204 -12.01 10.37 13.34
CA GLU A 204 -12.65 11.34 14.24
C GLU A 204 -13.92 11.94 13.63
N SER A 205 -13.86 12.33 12.34
CA SER A 205 -14.99 12.96 11.65
C SER A 205 -16.02 11.97 11.10
N GLY A 206 -15.65 10.69 10.96
CA GLY A 206 -16.46 9.68 10.27
C GLY A 206 -16.54 9.88 8.74
N GLN A 207 -15.75 10.80 8.17
CA GLN A 207 -15.68 11.08 6.74
C GLN A 207 -14.24 11.00 6.26
N VAL A 208 -14.01 10.70 4.97
CA VAL A 208 -12.66 10.69 4.42
C VAL A 208 -12.09 12.11 4.40
N VAL A 209 -10.99 12.31 5.12
CA VAL A 209 -10.21 13.55 5.15
C VAL A 209 -8.90 13.32 4.40
N LEU A 210 -8.69 14.07 3.32
CA LEU A 210 -7.45 13.98 2.54
C LEU A 210 -6.28 14.61 3.30
N TRP A 211 -5.09 14.06 3.09
CA TRP A 211 -3.86 14.56 3.68
C TRP A 211 -3.59 16.01 3.23
N SER A 212 -3.45 16.91 4.19
CA SER A 212 -3.44 18.36 3.92
C SER A 212 -2.21 18.86 3.16
N LYS A 213 -1.16 18.04 3.05
CA LYS A 213 0.07 18.38 2.30
C LYS A 213 0.09 17.77 0.90
N LEU A 214 -1.02 17.15 0.47
CA LEU A 214 -1.15 16.63 -0.88
C LEU A 214 -0.92 17.75 -1.90
N HIS A 215 0.12 17.59 -2.71
CA HIS A 215 0.50 18.55 -3.73
C HIS A 215 1.10 17.82 -4.94
N ASP A 216 0.23 17.54 -5.92
CA ASP A 216 0.65 16.93 -7.19
C ASP A 216 1.37 17.94 -8.08
N GLN A 217 2.34 17.45 -8.85
CA GLN A 217 2.99 18.27 -9.86
C GLN A 217 2.01 18.52 -11.02
N THR A 218 1.88 19.77 -11.45
CA THR A 218 0.94 20.13 -12.53
C THR A 218 1.60 20.26 -13.89
N ARG A 219 2.94 20.19 -13.94
CA ARG A 219 3.71 20.35 -15.17
C ARG A 219 4.91 19.42 -15.19
N PHE A 220 5.00 18.63 -16.25
CA PHE A 220 6.22 17.93 -16.61
C PHE A 220 7.25 18.93 -17.17
N ILE A 221 8.49 18.87 -16.70
CA ILE A 221 9.61 19.72 -17.15
C ILE A 221 10.65 18.82 -17.84
N PRO A 222 10.51 18.58 -19.16
CA PRO A 222 11.35 17.63 -19.89
C PRO A 222 12.84 17.96 -19.86
N GLU A 223 13.18 19.25 -19.78
CA GLU A 223 14.56 19.74 -19.88
C GLU A 223 15.40 19.35 -18.65
N ILE A 224 14.76 19.05 -17.52
CA ILE A 224 15.42 18.70 -16.25
C ILE A 224 15.28 17.20 -15.96
N TYR A 225 14.14 16.58 -16.28
CA TYR A 225 13.82 15.21 -15.85
C TYR A 225 13.58 14.23 -17.02
N GLY A 226 13.67 14.68 -18.28
CA GLY A 226 13.24 13.91 -19.44
C GLY A 226 14.13 12.71 -19.79
N LYS A 227 15.43 12.77 -19.53
CA LYS A 227 16.37 11.68 -19.88
C LYS A 227 16.29 10.49 -18.92
N ASP A 228 16.13 10.73 -17.62
CA ASP A 228 16.13 9.67 -16.61
C ASP A 228 14.76 9.00 -16.45
N ARG A 229 13.67 9.75 -16.68
CA ARG A 229 12.31 9.23 -16.53
C ARG A 229 11.91 8.28 -17.67
N ALA A 230 12.26 8.62 -18.91
CA ALA A 230 12.03 7.74 -20.07
C ALA A 230 12.83 6.42 -20.01
N ALA A 231 13.98 6.42 -19.33
CA ALA A 231 14.81 5.23 -19.14
C ALA A 231 14.26 4.31 -18.03
N GLY A 232 13.63 4.87 -16.99
CA GLY A 232 12.99 4.12 -15.89
C GLY A 232 11.59 3.59 -16.21
N GLU A 233 10.81 4.31 -17.03
CA GLU A 233 9.47 3.93 -17.49
C GLU A 233 9.49 2.95 -18.70
N GLY A 234 10.65 2.37 -19.00
CA GLY A 234 11.00 1.65 -20.23
C GLY A 234 9.84 0.99 -20.99
N ALA A 235 9.55 1.50 -22.18
CA ALA A 235 8.68 0.92 -23.22
C ALA A 235 7.37 0.29 -22.72
N ALA A 236 6.79 0.81 -21.63
CA ALA A 236 5.46 0.46 -21.15
C ALA A 236 4.44 1.48 -21.68
N SER A 237 4.39 1.62 -23.02
CA SER A 237 3.35 2.31 -23.77
C SER A 237 2.62 1.31 -24.65
#